data_AF-A0A1Q8B273-F1
#
_entry.id   AF-A0A1Q8B273-F1
#
_cell.length_a   1.000
_cell.length_b   1.000
_cell.length_c   1.000
_cell.angle_alpha   90.00
_cell.angle_beta   90.00
_cell.angle_gamma   90.00
#
_symmetry.space_group_name_H-M   'P 1'
#
loop_
_entity.id
_entity.type
_entity.pdbx_description
1 polymer ?
#
loop_
_entity_poly.entity_id
_entity_poly.type
_entity_poly.pdbx_seq_one_letter_code
_entity_poly.pdbx_strand_id
1 'polypeptide(L)'
;MKNLHQFVFVLTATLMAGAALAQGNERQISGIDISGSWYNAGGNGGDGMPILAEYGGMPLNESARLYALAWSPARMTVRQQQCAAYDPSRQLHGGGNYRFWEERDPVTQRLIAIRIYGQITEAQRTIWMDGRPHPPAYAKHTWLGFSTGRYEGNVLTVYTTHLKRAWLRSNGVPQSDQTTLVEHFVRHGDRITYMTVLTDPVNLTEPYVRSTNQLRSERQPEAWLYACDDGEQDLGRRDDEIPSYLFGQNPYLREYADKNRIPLAASLGGAETMYPEYITKVKTVADAEAMARTRPSTDGPPITSRAVDPEPHDGEIHAWAVQGNVHLLIGAGGNIAVQVGENGALVVDTGTGKLADKVVAAIKKLVGDKPIQYIVNTSFRPEHSGGNATVHEAGSDPSLIGSFFSAGAQSFSDAGVGATIIAHNNVLNRMSAPTGQLAPTPSGGWPSDTFLQGRRRKYYNDEAVEVFWAPNAVTDGDSFVHFRRSDVIVTGDLFTTTQYPVIDIKNGGSVQGLIDALNAILDKTVYKHEEEGGTLIIPGHGRICDEYEVGEYRDMIAIIRDRVQAVINQGATVEQVKGARLTADFDSRYGAVTGPWTTDMFVEAVYTSLKQGRPKAGATK
;
A
#
# COMPACT_ATOMS: atom_id res chain seq x y z
N MET A 1 -57.99 -4.64 6.03
CA MET A 1 -57.12 -3.47 5.89
C MET A 1 -55.70 -3.82 6.35
N LYS A 2 -55.05 -4.93 5.98
CA LYS A 2 -54.37 -5.32 4.73
C LYS A 2 -54.07 -4.19 3.72
N ASN A 3 -52.77 -4.08 3.38
CA ASN A 3 -52.11 -3.39 2.26
C ASN A 3 -51.65 -1.94 2.47
N LEU A 4 -50.44 -1.73 3.02
CA LEU A 4 -49.57 -0.61 2.63
C LEU A 4 -48.08 -0.74 3.03
N HIS A 5 -47.47 -1.94 3.04
CA HIS A 5 -46.05 -2.12 3.46
C HIS A 5 -45.22 -2.96 2.48
N GLN A 6 -45.35 -2.75 1.16
CA GLN A 6 -44.62 -3.56 0.18
C GLN A 6 -44.04 -2.80 -1.04
N PHE A 7 -43.93 -1.46 -1.01
CA PHE A 7 -43.63 -0.69 -2.23
C PHE A 7 -42.38 0.21 -2.23
N VAL A 8 -41.43 0.09 -1.29
CA VAL A 8 -40.24 0.98 -1.27
C VAL A 8 -38.89 0.27 -1.36
N PHE A 9 -38.83 -1.07 -1.44
CA PHE A 9 -37.54 -1.80 -1.38
C PHE A 9 -37.09 -2.53 -2.65
N VAL A 10 -37.62 -2.17 -3.84
CA VAL A 10 -37.27 -2.87 -5.10
C VAL A 10 -36.69 -1.96 -6.20
N LEU A 11 -36.52 -0.65 -6.00
CA LEU A 11 -36.07 0.24 -7.09
C LEU A 11 -34.58 0.66 -7.09
N THR A 12 -33.73 0.11 -6.21
CA THR A 12 -32.30 0.47 -6.15
C THR A 12 -31.33 -0.69 -6.42
N ALA A 13 -31.83 -1.88 -6.79
CA ALA A 13 -30.99 -3.07 -7.01
C ALA A 13 -31.09 -3.68 -8.43
N THR A 14 -31.78 -3.05 -9.38
CA THR A 14 -32.05 -3.65 -10.71
C THR A 14 -31.56 -2.82 -11.90
N LEU A 15 -30.54 -1.98 -11.72
CA LEU A 15 -29.81 -1.33 -12.81
C LEU A 15 -28.36 -1.83 -12.98
N MET A 16 -27.92 -2.82 -12.20
CA MET A 16 -26.57 -3.40 -12.27
C MET A 16 -26.50 -4.85 -12.79
N ALA A 17 -27.55 -5.37 -13.43
CA ALA A 17 -27.56 -6.74 -13.97
C ALA A 17 -27.85 -6.85 -15.48
N GLY A 18 -27.88 -5.72 -16.21
CA GLY A 18 -28.18 -5.70 -17.66
C GLY A 18 -26.98 -5.53 -18.60
N ALA A 19 -25.76 -5.34 -18.09
CA ALA A 19 -24.62 -4.93 -18.92
C ALA A 19 -23.73 -6.09 -19.45
N ALA A 20 -24.13 -7.36 -19.27
CA ALA A 20 -23.30 -8.50 -19.65
C ALA A 20 -23.52 -9.02 -21.10
N LEU A 21 -24.49 -8.49 -21.86
CA LEU A 21 -24.77 -8.93 -23.24
C LEU A 21 -25.03 -7.75 -24.20
N ALA A 22 -24.24 -6.69 -24.08
CA ALA A 22 -24.14 -5.64 -25.10
C ALA A 22 -22.67 -5.28 -25.37
N GLN A 23 -21.81 -6.27 -25.59
CA GLN A 23 -20.55 -6.05 -26.33
C GLN A 23 -20.87 -5.96 -27.83
N GLY A 24 -21.79 -5.07 -28.18
CA GLY A 24 -22.12 -4.72 -29.55
C GLY A 24 -21.49 -3.39 -29.87
N ASN A 25 -20.23 -3.42 -30.35
CA ASN A 25 -19.58 -2.44 -31.22
C ASN A 25 -20.18 -1.01 -31.21
N GLU A 26 -20.34 -0.39 -30.03
CA GLU A 26 -20.87 0.97 -29.95
C GLU A 26 -19.83 1.89 -30.56
N ARG A 27 -20.22 2.53 -31.66
CA ARG A 27 -19.38 3.49 -32.39
C ARG A 27 -19.07 4.62 -31.42
N GLN A 28 -17.85 4.63 -30.91
CA GLN A 28 -17.35 5.69 -30.04
C GLN A 28 -17.58 7.04 -30.71
N ILE A 29 -18.46 7.85 -30.12
CA ILE A 29 -18.74 9.20 -30.59
C ILE A 29 -17.44 9.99 -30.39
N SER A 30 -16.86 10.52 -31.47
CA SER A 30 -15.75 11.45 -31.35
C SER A 30 -16.30 12.72 -30.70
N GLY A 31 -15.96 12.96 -29.44
CA GLY A 31 -16.28 14.21 -28.77
C GLY A 31 -15.33 15.33 -29.19
N ILE A 32 -15.36 16.44 -28.45
CA ILE A 32 -14.49 17.58 -28.71
C ILE A 32 -13.03 17.21 -28.43
N ASP A 33 -12.15 17.44 -29.41
CA ASP A 33 -10.71 17.25 -29.25
C ASP A 33 -10.18 18.21 -28.16
N ILE A 34 -9.48 17.69 -27.18
CA ILE A 34 -8.86 18.46 -26.09
C ILE A 34 -7.34 18.61 -26.24
N SER A 35 -6.78 18.19 -27.37
CA SER A 35 -5.35 18.27 -27.65
C SER A 35 -4.85 19.72 -27.64
N GLY A 36 -3.60 19.88 -27.20
CA GLY A 36 -2.92 21.16 -27.11
C GLY A 36 -2.08 21.30 -25.86
N SER A 37 -1.51 22.49 -25.69
CA SER A 37 -0.78 22.88 -24.49
C SER A 37 -1.68 23.71 -23.59
N TRP A 38 -1.67 23.37 -22.31
CA TRP A 38 -2.60 23.88 -21.32
C TRP A 38 -1.84 24.24 -20.05
N TYR A 39 -2.29 25.28 -19.35
CA TYR A 39 -1.78 25.62 -18.05
C TYR A 39 -2.90 26.16 -17.17
N ASN A 40 -2.76 25.98 -15.87
CA ASN A 40 -3.68 26.56 -14.91
C ASN A 40 -3.34 28.05 -14.73
N ALA A 41 -4.13 28.95 -15.32
CA ALA A 41 -3.86 30.39 -15.31
C ALA A 41 -4.39 31.13 -14.09
N GLY A 42 -5.07 30.42 -13.20
CA GLY A 42 -5.63 30.99 -11.99
C GLY A 42 -5.55 29.91 -10.93
N GLY A 43 -4.44 29.86 -10.21
CA GLY A 43 -4.43 29.21 -8.90
C GLY A 43 -5.56 29.87 -8.11
N ASN A 44 -6.70 29.17 -7.98
CA ASN A 44 -7.63 29.49 -6.91
C ASN A 44 -6.77 29.52 -5.66
N GLY A 45 -6.74 30.66 -4.98
CA GLY A 45 -5.75 31.01 -3.95
C GLY A 45 -5.73 30.13 -2.69
N GLY A 46 -6.17 28.88 -2.76
CA GLY A 46 -6.04 27.84 -1.74
C GLY A 46 -5.11 26.68 -2.11
N ASP A 47 -4.54 26.65 -3.33
CA ASP A 47 -3.58 25.62 -3.77
C ASP A 47 -2.14 26.14 -3.98
N GLY A 48 -1.87 27.40 -3.58
CA GLY A 48 -0.50 27.82 -3.25
C GLY A 48 0.06 26.99 -2.10
N MET A 49 1.30 27.23 -1.66
CA MET A 49 1.91 26.53 -0.51
C MET A 49 0.94 26.52 0.69
N PRO A 50 0.20 25.41 0.92
CA PRO A 50 -0.93 25.43 1.82
C PRO A 50 -0.42 25.56 3.25
N ILE A 51 -1.11 26.36 4.06
CA ILE A 51 -0.66 26.63 5.43
C ILE A 51 -1.02 25.41 6.29
N LEU A 52 -0.18 25.08 7.27
CA LEU A 52 -0.49 24.04 8.25
C LEU A 52 -1.82 24.33 8.95
N ALA A 53 -2.59 23.27 9.22
CA ALA A 53 -3.91 23.37 9.85
C ALA A 53 -4.95 24.20 9.07
N GLU A 54 -4.82 24.28 7.73
CA GLU A 54 -5.84 24.79 6.81
C GLU A 54 -6.57 23.64 6.09
N TYR A 55 -7.65 23.15 6.68
CA TYR A 55 -8.43 22.01 6.17
C TYR A 55 -9.92 22.34 5.94
N GLY A 56 -10.32 23.61 6.12
CA GLY A 56 -11.70 24.05 5.88
C GLY A 56 -12.16 23.77 4.44
N GLY A 57 -13.39 23.29 4.28
CA GLY A 57 -13.95 22.90 2.98
C GLY A 57 -13.53 21.51 2.50
N MET A 58 -12.86 20.71 3.35
CA MET A 58 -12.55 19.31 3.07
C MET A 58 -13.37 18.37 3.96
N PRO A 59 -13.98 17.31 3.40
CA PRO A 59 -14.79 16.37 4.17
C PRO A 59 -13.94 15.33 4.92
N LEU A 60 -12.95 15.77 5.70
CA LEU A 60 -12.04 14.88 6.44
C LEU A 60 -12.77 14.14 7.56
N ASN A 61 -12.50 12.83 7.68
CA ASN A 61 -12.87 12.08 8.88
C ASN A 61 -11.91 12.35 10.06
N GLU A 62 -12.14 11.70 11.21
CA GLU A 62 -11.26 11.84 12.38
C GLU A 62 -9.81 11.44 12.08
N SER A 63 -9.59 10.25 11.50
CA SER A 63 -8.25 9.74 11.21
C SER A 63 -7.44 10.68 10.30
N ALA A 64 -8.03 11.13 9.19
CA ALA A 64 -7.37 12.03 8.25
C ALA A 64 -7.03 13.39 8.87
N ARG A 65 -7.93 13.94 9.71
CA ARG A 65 -7.66 15.18 10.45
C ARG A 65 -6.52 14.99 11.44
N LEU A 66 -6.52 13.89 12.21
CA LEU A 66 -5.46 13.61 13.16
C LEU A 66 -4.11 13.37 12.49
N TYR A 67 -4.10 12.66 11.35
CA TYR A 67 -2.92 12.48 10.53
C TYR A 67 -2.35 13.83 10.07
N ALA A 68 -3.19 14.68 9.47
CA ALA A 68 -2.78 15.99 8.99
C ALA A 68 -2.29 16.91 10.13
N LEU A 69 -2.89 16.84 11.31
CA LEU A 69 -2.44 17.60 12.49
C LEU A 69 -1.14 17.06 13.10
N ALA A 70 -0.89 15.76 13.02
CA ALA A 70 0.33 15.13 13.50
C ALA A 70 1.49 15.20 12.49
N TRP A 71 1.20 15.48 11.22
CA TRP A 71 2.19 15.60 10.17
C TRP A 71 3.11 16.81 10.40
N SER A 72 4.41 16.59 10.21
CA SER A 72 5.44 17.64 10.26
C SER A 72 5.98 17.88 8.85
N PRO A 73 6.16 19.14 8.41
CA PRO A 73 6.86 19.45 7.15
C PRO A 73 8.26 18.86 7.07
N ALA A 74 8.93 18.66 8.21
CA ALA A 74 10.24 18.02 8.26
C ALA A 74 10.21 16.55 7.79
N ARG A 75 9.04 15.91 7.64
CA ARG A 75 8.95 14.60 6.99
C ARG A 75 9.45 14.63 5.55
N MET A 76 9.38 15.77 4.87
CA MET A 76 9.93 15.92 3.52
C MET A 76 11.46 15.78 3.49
N THR A 77 12.16 15.82 4.63
CA THR A 77 13.62 15.56 4.67
C THR A 77 13.95 14.08 4.89
N VAL A 78 12.96 13.21 5.14
CA VAL A 78 13.12 11.76 5.12
C VAL A 78 13.31 11.31 3.67
N ARG A 79 14.30 10.44 3.42
CA ARG A 79 14.77 10.06 2.09
C ARG A 79 13.64 9.64 1.15
N GLN A 80 12.84 8.66 1.58
CA GLN A 80 11.68 8.11 0.84
C GLN A 80 10.50 9.08 0.64
N GLN A 81 10.59 10.32 1.12
CA GLN A 81 9.55 11.35 0.98
C GLN A 81 9.97 12.48 0.04
N GLN A 82 11.26 12.59 -0.30
CA GLN A 82 11.80 13.73 -1.02
C GLN A 82 11.30 13.80 -2.46
N CYS A 83 11.16 12.64 -3.11
CA CYS A 83 10.78 12.54 -4.51
C CYS A 83 9.37 12.01 -4.75
N ALA A 84 8.49 12.05 -3.74
CA ALA A 84 7.09 11.68 -3.91
C ALA A 84 6.39 12.57 -4.95
N ALA A 85 5.76 11.95 -5.95
CA ALA A 85 5.09 12.66 -7.03
C ALA A 85 3.67 13.14 -6.66
N TYR A 86 3.03 13.83 -7.61
CA TYR A 86 1.62 14.24 -7.49
C TYR A 86 0.70 13.34 -8.28
N ASP A 87 -0.45 13.01 -7.71
CA ASP A 87 -1.50 12.25 -8.36
C ASP A 87 -2.42 13.15 -9.22
N PRO A 88 -3.30 12.58 -10.08
CA PRO A 88 -4.16 13.34 -10.97
C PRO A 88 -5.12 14.31 -10.26
N SER A 89 -5.48 14.03 -9.00
CA SER A 89 -6.33 14.94 -8.22
C SER A 89 -5.62 16.25 -7.86
N ARG A 90 -4.29 16.29 -7.99
CA ARG A 90 -3.48 17.47 -7.70
C ARG A 90 -2.86 18.10 -8.95
N GLN A 91 -2.39 17.32 -9.92
CA GLN A 91 -1.67 17.85 -11.09
C GLN A 91 -2.44 19.00 -11.77
N LEU A 92 -3.63 18.71 -12.29
CA LEU A 92 -4.38 19.70 -13.06
C LEU A 92 -5.04 20.79 -12.20
N HIS A 93 -5.17 20.61 -10.88
CA HIS A 93 -5.62 21.67 -9.98
C HIS A 93 -4.48 22.57 -9.48
N GLY A 94 -3.25 22.06 -9.46
CA GLY A 94 -2.06 22.80 -9.11
C GLY A 94 -1.57 23.72 -10.23
N GLY A 95 -0.38 24.27 -10.03
CA GLY A 95 0.37 24.92 -11.10
C GLY A 95 0.95 23.90 -12.08
N GLY A 96 1.57 24.37 -13.16
CA GLY A 96 2.27 23.54 -14.13
C GLY A 96 1.76 23.73 -15.56
N ASN A 97 2.55 23.21 -16.49
CA ASN A 97 2.22 23.20 -17.90
C ASN A 97 1.99 21.76 -18.34
N TYR A 98 0.98 21.58 -19.19
CA TYR A 98 0.49 20.29 -19.61
C TYR A 98 0.39 20.21 -21.13
N ARG A 99 0.64 19.03 -21.69
CA ARG A 99 0.47 18.75 -23.11
C ARG A 99 -0.42 17.54 -23.29
N PHE A 100 -1.53 17.72 -24.00
CA PHE A 100 -2.50 16.67 -24.30
C PHE A 100 -2.42 16.32 -25.79
N TRP A 101 -2.47 15.03 -26.11
CA TRP A 101 -2.60 14.57 -27.50
C TRP A 101 -3.36 13.25 -27.58
N GLU A 102 -4.04 13.05 -28.70
CA GLU A 102 -4.75 11.81 -29.00
C GLU A 102 -3.82 10.76 -29.59
N GLU A 103 -3.98 9.52 -29.16
CA GLU A 103 -3.46 8.32 -29.81
C GLU A 103 -4.62 7.65 -30.57
N ARG A 104 -4.46 7.51 -31.88
CA ARG A 104 -5.46 6.93 -32.77
C ARG A 104 -4.92 5.71 -33.49
N ASP A 105 -5.79 4.75 -33.74
CA ASP A 105 -5.48 3.62 -34.61
C ASP A 105 -5.10 4.13 -36.01
N PRO A 106 -3.94 3.74 -36.56
CA PRO A 106 -3.41 4.34 -37.77
C PRO A 106 -4.28 4.08 -39.01
N VAL A 107 -5.12 3.04 -39.00
CA VAL A 107 -5.96 2.65 -40.14
C VAL A 107 -7.38 3.16 -39.99
N THR A 108 -8.02 2.86 -38.87
CA THR A 108 -9.43 3.17 -38.59
C THR A 108 -9.64 4.58 -38.04
N GLN A 109 -8.56 5.24 -37.60
CA GLN A 109 -8.58 6.55 -36.94
C GLN A 109 -9.43 6.58 -35.65
N ARG A 110 -9.75 5.41 -35.09
CA ARG A 110 -10.43 5.29 -33.81
C ARG A 110 -9.54 5.82 -32.69
N LEU A 111 -10.12 6.61 -31.78
CA LEU A 111 -9.42 7.08 -30.58
C LEU A 111 -9.13 5.91 -29.64
N ILE A 112 -7.85 5.64 -29.40
CA ILE A 112 -7.37 4.58 -28.50
C ILE A 112 -7.13 5.15 -27.11
N ALA A 113 -6.46 6.30 -27.04
CA ALA A 113 -6.12 6.94 -25.78
C ALA A 113 -5.97 8.46 -25.92
N ILE A 114 -6.09 9.18 -24.81
CA ILE A 114 -5.61 10.55 -24.67
C ILE A 114 -4.39 10.49 -23.74
N ARG A 115 -3.26 11.02 -24.22
CA ARG A 115 -2.02 11.09 -23.47
C ARG A 115 -1.88 12.49 -22.88
N ILE A 116 -1.45 12.55 -21.62
CA ILE A 116 -1.18 13.78 -20.89
C ILE A 116 0.25 13.73 -20.40
N TYR A 117 1.03 14.72 -20.80
CA TYR A 117 2.33 15.02 -20.19
C TYR A 117 2.18 16.22 -19.26
N GLY A 118 2.54 16.07 -17.99
CA GLY A 118 2.70 17.15 -17.03
C GLY A 118 4.17 17.49 -16.83
N GLN A 119 4.51 18.77 -16.89
CA GLN A 119 5.90 19.21 -16.70
C GLN A 119 6.39 18.99 -15.27
N ILE A 120 5.54 19.26 -14.28
CA ILE A 120 5.88 19.00 -12.87
C ILE A 120 5.88 17.49 -12.68
N THR A 121 6.93 16.98 -12.04
CA THR A 121 7.13 15.56 -11.77
C THR A 121 6.99 14.68 -13.04
N GLU A 122 7.42 15.19 -14.21
CA GLU A 122 7.46 14.48 -15.51
C GLU A 122 6.27 13.54 -15.79
N ALA A 123 5.08 13.92 -15.36
CA ALA A 123 3.96 13.01 -15.25
C ALA A 123 3.48 12.51 -16.63
N GLN A 124 3.56 11.21 -16.88
CA GLN A 124 3.09 10.59 -18.13
C GLN A 124 1.80 9.79 -17.92
N ARG A 125 0.66 10.44 -18.14
CA ARG A 125 -0.65 9.83 -17.91
C ARG A 125 -1.30 9.38 -19.21
N THR A 126 -1.98 8.23 -19.13
CA THR A 126 -2.74 7.66 -20.24
C THR A 126 -4.19 7.49 -19.83
N ILE A 127 -5.09 8.10 -20.59
CA ILE A 127 -6.53 7.89 -20.46
C ILE A 127 -6.95 6.96 -21.60
N TRP A 128 -7.27 5.71 -21.26
CA TRP A 128 -7.70 4.72 -22.24
C TRP A 128 -9.14 4.99 -22.69
N MET A 129 -9.34 5.12 -23.99
CA MET A 129 -10.61 5.51 -24.59
C MET A 129 -11.32 4.32 -25.25
N ASP A 130 -10.75 3.12 -25.20
CA ASP A 130 -11.23 1.93 -25.91
C ASP A 130 -12.18 1.03 -25.10
N GLY A 131 -12.50 1.42 -23.86
CA GLY A 131 -13.43 0.70 -23.00
C GLY A 131 -12.83 -0.54 -22.32
N ARG A 132 -11.50 -0.68 -22.30
CA ARG A 132 -10.84 -1.78 -21.59
C ARG A 132 -11.17 -1.79 -20.08
N PRO A 133 -11.20 -2.97 -19.44
CA PRO A 133 -11.45 -3.05 -18.00
C PRO A 133 -10.29 -2.46 -17.20
N HIS A 134 -10.59 -2.04 -15.97
CA HIS A 134 -9.58 -1.67 -15.00
C HIS A 134 -8.82 -2.92 -14.52
N PRO A 135 -7.56 -2.78 -14.08
CA PRO A 135 -6.80 -3.89 -13.49
C PRO A 135 -7.50 -4.49 -12.25
N PRO A 136 -7.15 -5.73 -11.87
CA PRO A 136 -7.64 -6.32 -10.63
C PRO A 136 -7.03 -5.61 -9.41
N ALA A 137 -7.72 -5.66 -8.26
CA ALA A 137 -7.36 -4.91 -7.04
C ALA A 137 -5.97 -5.22 -6.46
N TYR A 138 -5.38 -6.38 -6.78
CA TYR A 138 -4.04 -6.77 -6.36
C TYR A 138 -2.92 -6.30 -7.31
N ALA A 139 -3.28 -5.65 -8.42
CA ALA A 139 -2.31 -5.07 -9.34
C ALA A 139 -1.53 -3.91 -8.69
N LYS A 140 -0.35 -3.61 -9.25
CA LYS A 140 0.45 -2.47 -8.83
C LYS A 140 -0.32 -1.16 -8.99
N HIS A 141 -0.24 -0.29 -7.98
CA HIS A 141 -0.70 1.08 -8.08
C HIS A 141 0.42 2.02 -8.54
N THR A 142 0.05 3.11 -9.19
CA THR A 142 0.96 4.17 -9.64
C THR A 142 0.48 5.54 -9.16
N TRP A 143 1.35 6.55 -9.18
CA TRP A 143 1.00 7.94 -8.89
C TRP A 143 -0.15 8.42 -9.76
N LEU A 144 -0.14 8.05 -11.04
CA LEU A 144 -1.12 8.45 -12.04
C LEU A 144 -2.33 7.53 -12.16
N GLY A 145 -2.25 6.36 -11.51
CA GLY A 145 -3.28 5.33 -11.51
C GLY A 145 -3.58 4.78 -12.91
N PHE A 146 -4.72 4.09 -13.00
CA PHE A 146 -5.27 3.58 -14.25
C PHE A 146 -6.55 4.35 -14.60
N SER A 147 -6.52 5.04 -15.74
CA SER A 147 -7.60 5.92 -16.20
C SER A 147 -8.32 5.35 -17.43
N THR A 148 -9.65 5.32 -17.42
CA THR A 148 -10.48 5.11 -18.62
C THR A 148 -11.36 6.33 -18.86
N GLY A 149 -11.58 6.67 -20.13
CA GLY A 149 -12.35 7.84 -20.52
C GLY A 149 -13.46 7.52 -21.51
N ARG A 150 -14.54 8.30 -21.44
CA ARG A 150 -15.64 8.28 -22.40
C ARG A 150 -16.16 9.69 -22.66
N TYR A 151 -16.67 9.92 -23.87
CA TYR A 151 -17.35 11.17 -24.19
C TYR A 151 -18.84 11.08 -23.91
N GLU A 152 -19.35 12.03 -23.15
CA GLU A 152 -20.77 12.28 -22.90
C GLU A 152 -21.14 13.60 -23.58
N GLY A 153 -21.50 13.51 -24.87
CA GLY A 153 -21.59 14.69 -25.74
C GLY A 153 -20.23 15.36 -25.91
N ASN A 154 -20.08 16.61 -25.47
CA ASN A 154 -18.84 17.37 -25.53
C ASN A 154 -18.03 17.34 -24.22
N VAL A 155 -18.44 16.52 -23.25
CA VAL A 155 -17.72 16.35 -21.98
C VAL A 155 -16.90 15.06 -22.06
N LEU A 156 -15.59 15.15 -21.84
CA LEU A 156 -14.79 13.96 -21.57
C LEU A 156 -14.90 13.63 -20.09
N THR A 157 -15.49 12.49 -19.78
CA THR A 157 -15.58 11.94 -18.42
C THR A 157 -14.52 10.86 -18.26
N VAL A 158 -13.65 11.00 -17.26
CA VAL A 158 -12.56 10.07 -16.97
C VAL A 158 -12.76 9.46 -15.60
N TYR A 159 -12.55 8.15 -15.48
CA TYR A 159 -12.57 7.42 -14.22
C TYR A 159 -11.20 6.83 -13.94
N THR A 160 -10.65 7.10 -12.75
CA THR A 160 -9.31 6.69 -12.34
C THR A 160 -9.34 5.93 -11.01
N THR A 161 -8.52 4.89 -10.93
CA THR A 161 -8.33 3.99 -9.77
C THR A 161 -6.86 3.55 -9.69
N HIS A 162 -6.51 2.63 -8.79
CA HIS A 162 -5.14 2.10 -8.65
C HIS A 162 -4.10 3.21 -8.40
N LEU A 163 -4.52 4.23 -7.65
CA LEU A 163 -3.67 5.35 -7.26
C LEU A 163 -2.81 4.94 -6.07
N LYS A 164 -1.58 5.42 -6.03
CA LYS A 164 -0.77 5.38 -4.80
C LYS A 164 -1.41 6.26 -3.72
N ARG A 165 -1.04 5.99 -2.48
CA ARG A 165 -1.25 6.94 -1.37
C ARG A 165 -0.52 8.24 -1.73
N ALA A 166 -1.17 9.38 -1.52
CA ALA A 166 -0.62 10.69 -1.88
C ALA A 166 -1.08 11.76 -0.89
N TRP A 167 -0.98 13.03 -1.28
CA TRP A 167 -1.38 14.18 -0.49
C TRP A 167 -2.45 14.98 -1.23
N LEU A 168 -3.64 15.11 -0.66
CA LEU A 168 -4.68 16.00 -1.21
C LEU A 168 -4.21 17.46 -1.20
N ARG A 169 -3.39 17.83 -0.22
CA ARG A 169 -2.68 19.11 -0.12
C ARG A 169 -1.31 18.93 0.54
N SER A 170 -0.33 19.76 0.16
CA SER A 170 1.04 19.75 0.73
C SER A 170 1.15 20.35 2.15
N ASN A 171 0.10 20.25 2.96
CA ASN A 171 0.08 20.61 4.38
C ASN A 171 -0.25 19.40 5.27
N GLY A 172 -0.03 18.18 4.76
CA GLY A 172 -0.18 16.93 5.50
C GLY A 172 -1.53 16.23 5.32
N VAL A 173 -2.47 16.77 4.52
CA VAL A 173 -3.77 16.12 4.28
C VAL A 173 -3.57 14.86 3.42
N PRO A 174 -3.89 13.66 3.95
CA PRO A 174 -3.61 12.42 3.26
C PRO A 174 -4.66 12.10 2.19
N GLN A 175 -4.21 11.45 1.12
CA GLN A 175 -5.01 10.69 0.18
C GLN A 175 -4.64 9.21 0.31
N SER A 176 -5.62 8.31 0.37
CA SER A 176 -5.35 6.87 0.43
C SER A 176 -5.21 6.27 -0.97
N ASP A 177 -4.64 5.08 -1.04
CA ASP A 177 -4.58 4.26 -2.26
C ASP A 177 -5.94 3.61 -2.62
N GLN A 178 -6.99 3.85 -1.82
CA GLN A 178 -8.39 3.45 -2.12
C GLN A 178 -9.17 4.57 -2.80
N THR A 179 -8.48 5.66 -3.15
CA THR A 179 -9.07 6.82 -3.80
C THR A 179 -9.53 6.46 -5.21
N THR A 180 -10.73 6.89 -5.53
CA THR A 180 -11.27 6.92 -6.90
C THR A 180 -11.48 8.36 -7.31
N LEU A 181 -11.24 8.64 -8.60
CA LEU A 181 -11.33 9.98 -9.14
C LEU A 181 -12.19 9.95 -10.40
N VAL A 182 -13.25 10.76 -10.39
CA VAL A 182 -14.02 11.08 -11.60
C VAL A 182 -13.65 12.48 -12.04
N GLU A 183 -13.24 12.64 -13.29
CA GLU A 183 -12.90 13.93 -13.87
C GLU A 183 -13.83 14.26 -15.02
N HIS A 184 -14.17 15.54 -15.14
CA HIS A 184 -14.87 16.08 -16.30
C HIS A 184 -14.05 17.19 -16.93
N PHE A 185 -13.72 17.01 -18.21
CA PHE A 185 -13.07 18.01 -19.04
C PHE A 185 -14.12 18.59 -19.99
N VAL A 186 -14.43 19.88 -19.80
CA VAL A 186 -15.39 20.61 -20.62
C VAL A 186 -14.65 21.71 -21.38
N ARG A 187 -14.53 21.55 -22.70
CA ARG A 187 -13.76 22.48 -23.53
C ARG A 187 -14.63 23.63 -24.04
N HIS A 188 -14.13 24.85 -23.87
CA HIS A 188 -14.70 26.12 -24.31
C HIS A 188 -13.66 26.91 -25.13
N GLY A 189 -13.42 26.51 -26.37
CA GLY A 189 -12.39 27.12 -27.23
C GLY A 189 -10.98 26.93 -26.64
N ASP A 190 -10.39 28.02 -26.17
CA ASP A 190 -9.05 28.09 -25.55
C ASP A 190 -9.09 27.95 -24.03
N ARG A 191 -10.19 27.43 -23.49
CA ARG A 191 -10.35 27.09 -22.08
C ARG A 191 -10.82 25.65 -21.92
N ILE A 192 -10.37 24.97 -20.88
CA ILE A 192 -10.98 23.73 -20.39
C ILE A 192 -11.38 23.95 -18.94
N THR A 193 -12.66 23.79 -18.63
CA THR A 193 -13.10 23.62 -17.26
C THR A 193 -12.81 22.18 -16.85
N TYR A 194 -11.98 22.02 -15.83
CA TYR A 194 -11.59 20.73 -15.26
C TYR A 194 -12.25 20.60 -13.89
N MET A 195 -13.15 19.64 -13.75
CA MET A 195 -13.82 19.33 -12.50
C MET A 195 -13.43 17.93 -12.05
N THR A 196 -13.17 17.76 -10.76
CA THR A 196 -12.93 16.46 -10.13
C THR A 196 -13.96 16.17 -9.07
N VAL A 197 -14.39 14.92 -9.00
CA VAL A 197 -15.09 14.33 -7.86
C VAL A 197 -14.19 13.23 -7.31
N LEU A 198 -13.54 13.50 -6.18
CA LEU A 198 -12.65 12.56 -5.51
C LEU A 198 -13.41 11.84 -4.39
N THR A 199 -13.36 10.52 -4.37
CA THR A 199 -13.91 9.70 -3.28
C THR A 199 -12.79 8.88 -2.66
N ASP A 200 -12.58 9.05 -1.35
CA ASP A 200 -11.61 8.30 -0.57
C ASP A 200 -12.30 7.75 0.70
N PRO A 201 -12.67 6.46 0.73
CA PRO A 201 -13.41 5.91 1.87
C PRO A 201 -12.57 5.89 3.16
N VAL A 202 -11.23 5.87 3.05
CA VAL A 202 -10.31 5.80 4.18
C VAL A 202 -10.19 7.16 4.86
N ASN A 203 -10.09 8.25 4.10
CA ASN A 203 -9.82 9.58 4.68
C ASN A 203 -11.00 10.55 4.70
N LEU A 204 -11.98 10.37 3.80
CA LEU A 204 -13.08 11.30 3.62
C LEU A 204 -14.42 10.72 4.09
N THR A 205 -15.34 11.58 4.47
CA THR A 205 -16.72 11.22 4.83
C THR A 205 -17.70 11.42 3.68
N GLU A 206 -17.36 12.27 2.70
CA GLU A 206 -18.15 12.61 1.52
C GLU A 206 -17.21 12.87 0.34
N PRO A 207 -17.69 12.83 -0.93
CA PRO A 207 -16.87 13.18 -2.07
C PRO A 207 -16.33 14.61 -2.00
N TYR A 208 -15.04 14.79 -2.31
CA TYR A 208 -14.39 16.09 -2.38
C TYR A 208 -14.41 16.61 -3.82
N VAL A 209 -15.18 17.68 -4.06
CA VAL A 209 -15.39 18.25 -5.40
C VAL A 209 -14.60 19.53 -5.58
N ARG A 210 -13.88 19.63 -6.70
CA ARG A 210 -13.10 20.82 -7.06
C ARG A 210 -13.28 21.14 -8.53
N SER A 211 -13.11 22.41 -8.87
CA SER A 211 -13.01 22.83 -10.27
C SER A 211 -11.93 23.90 -10.44
N THR A 212 -11.28 23.87 -11.60
CA THR A 212 -10.36 24.90 -12.07
C THR A 212 -10.53 25.09 -13.59
N ASN A 213 -9.89 26.12 -14.13
CA ASN A 213 -9.85 26.35 -15.57
C ASN A 213 -8.41 26.28 -16.08
N GLN A 214 -8.20 25.41 -17.06
CA GLN A 214 -7.00 25.42 -17.89
C GLN A 214 -7.17 26.44 -19.01
N LEU A 215 -6.12 27.23 -19.27
CA LEU A 215 -6.03 28.09 -20.45
C LEU A 215 -5.08 27.49 -21.46
N ARG A 216 -5.37 27.68 -22.75
CA ARG A 216 -4.46 27.28 -23.82
C ARG A 216 -3.17 28.09 -23.76
N SER A 217 -2.05 27.40 -23.85
CA SER A 217 -0.74 28.00 -24.13
C SER A 217 -0.45 27.86 -25.62
N GLU A 218 -0.02 28.95 -26.25
CA GLU A 218 0.53 28.92 -27.62
C GLU A 218 1.93 28.29 -27.66
N ARG A 219 2.62 28.23 -26.51
CA ARG A 219 3.93 27.59 -26.35
C ARG A 219 3.79 26.22 -25.72
N GLN A 220 4.49 25.23 -26.27
CA GLN A 220 4.56 23.92 -25.62
C GLN A 220 5.45 23.99 -24.38
N PRO A 221 5.17 23.17 -23.33
CA PRO A 221 6.14 22.96 -22.27
C PRO A 221 7.40 22.32 -22.85
N GLU A 222 8.54 23.02 -22.77
CA GLU A 222 9.83 22.55 -23.27
C GLU A 222 10.71 21.91 -22.17
N ALA A 223 10.37 22.16 -20.90
CA ALA A 223 11.02 21.48 -19.79
C ALA A 223 10.60 20.01 -19.79
N TRP A 224 11.59 19.15 -19.99
CA TRP A 224 11.41 17.70 -20.14
C TRP A 224 11.98 16.91 -18.97
N LEU A 225 12.73 17.56 -18.06
CA LEU A 225 13.38 16.94 -16.91
C LEU A 225 12.94 17.62 -15.60
N TYR A 226 12.47 16.81 -14.67
CA TYR A 226 12.30 17.09 -13.26
C TYR A 226 13.35 16.26 -12.51
N ALA A 227 14.53 16.84 -12.33
CA ALA A 227 15.63 16.17 -11.64
C ALA A 227 15.31 16.09 -10.14
N CYS A 228 14.63 15.02 -9.74
CA CYS A 228 14.51 14.62 -8.34
C CYS A 228 15.32 13.35 -8.12
N ASP A 229 16.48 13.54 -7.52
CA ASP A 229 17.23 12.47 -6.89
C ASP A 229 17.11 12.68 -5.38
N ASP A 230 16.82 11.62 -4.65
CA ASP A 230 16.80 11.61 -3.20
C ASP A 230 18.21 11.92 -2.66
N GLY A 231 18.29 12.94 -1.83
CA GLY A 231 19.51 13.37 -1.16
C GLY A 231 19.69 12.75 0.22
N GLU A 232 20.80 13.09 0.85
CA GLU A 232 21.04 12.74 2.25
C GLU A 232 19.92 13.29 3.14
N GLN A 233 19.49 12.47 4.11
CA GLN A 233 18.67 12.97 5.21
C GLN A 233 19.48 13.94 6.08
N ASP A 234 18.81 14.64 7.00
CA ASP A 234 19.49 15.49 7.98
C ASP A 234 20.60 14.70 8.71
N LEU A 235 21.85 15.13 8.54
CA LEU A 235 23.04 14.40 9.01
C LEU A 235 22.94 14.06 10.51
N GLY A 236 23.10 12.78 10.84
CA GLY A 236 23.04 12.26 12.21
C GLY A 236 21.64 11.86 12.69
N ARG A 237 20.60 12.08 11.89
CA ARG A 237 19.28 11.48 12.12
C ARG A 237 19.36 9.96 11.89
N ARG A 238 18.66 9.18 12.73
CA ARG A 238 18.49 7.74 12.49
C ARG A 238 17.43 7.50 11.42
N ASP A 239 17.58 6.46 10.60
CA ASP A 239 16.60 6.15 9.55
C ASP A 239 15.18 5.93 10.08
N ASP A 240 15.06 5.53 11.35
CA ASP A 240 13.79 5.29 12.04
C ASP A 240 13.30 6.49 12.89
N GLU A 241 13.91 7.66 12.77
CA GLU A 241 13.47 8.90 13.40
C GLU A 241 12.61 9.72 12.44
N ILE A 242 11.29 9.57 12.56
CA ILE A 242 10.33 10.17 11.62
C ILE A 242 9.69 11.41 12.24
N PRO A 243 9.94 12.62 11.70
CA PRO A 243 9.40 13.85 12.26
C PRO A 243 7.87 13.82 12.34
N SER A 244 7.32 13.99 13.53
CA SER A 244 5.86 14.05 13.75
C SER A 244 5.54 14.80 15.03
N TYR A 245 4.31 15.30 15.13
CA TYR A 245 3.77 15.88 16.35
C TYR A 245 2.93 14.86 17.10
N LEU A 246 3.01 14.89 18.43
CA LEU A 246 2.04 14.20 19.28
C LEU A 246 0.66 14.88 19.13
N PHE A 247 -0.41 14.10 19.32
CA PHE A 247 -1.77 14.62 19.18
C PHE A 247 -2.02 15.84 20.10
N GLY A 248 -2.53 16.91 19.50
CA GLY A 248 -2.76 18.20 20.16
C GLY A 248 -1.49 18.95 20.57
N GLN A 249 -0.31 18.58 20.07
CA GLN A 249 0.97 19.26 20.33
C GLN A 249 1.60 19.88 19.07
N ASN A 250 0.83 20.01 17.98
CA ASN A 250 1.31 20.72 16.79
C ASN A 250 1.47 22.23 17.11
N PRO A 251 2.70 22.79 17.04
CA PRO A 251 2.96 24.17 17.43
C PRO A 251 2.34 25.19 16.45
N TYR A 252 2.01 24.77 15.24
CA TYR A 252 1.43 25.61 14.19
C TYR A 252 -0.10 25.49 14.09
N LEU A 253 -0.73 24.72 14.98
CA LEU A 253 -2.17 24.43 14.98
C LEU A 253 -3.05 25.68 14.80
N ARG A 254 -2.67 26.80 15.43
CA ARG A 254 -3.46 28.03 15.43
C ARG A 254 -3.00 29.06 14.41
N GLU A 255 -1.85 28.87 13.78
CA GLU A 255 -1.22 29.90 12.95
C GLU A 255 -2.17 30.42 11.86
N TYR A 256 -2.79 29.52 11.10
CA TYR A 256 -3.74 29.88 10.07
C TYR A 256 -4.99 30.58 10.62
N ALA A 257 -5.57 30.04 11.70
CA ALA A 257 -6.80 30.55 12.28
C ALA A 257 -6.62 31.96 12.85
N ASP A 258 -5.56 32.17 13.63
CA ASP A 258 -5.24 33.44 14.27
C ASP A 258 -4.87 34.51 13.24
N LYS A 259 -4.04 34.14 12.24
CA LYS A 259 -3.66 35.04 11.13
C LYS A 259 -4.88 35.55 10.36
N ASN A 260 -5.86 34.69 10.13
CA ASN A 260 -7.08 35.03 9.38
C ASN A 260 -8.24 35.50 10.26
N ARG A 261 -8.05 35.56 11.59
CA ARG A 261 -9.08 35.97 12.56
C ARG A 261 -10.37 35.15 12.47
N ILE A 262 -10.20 33.84 12.29
CA ILE A 262 -11.31 32.87 12.25
C ILE A 262 -11.21 31.92 13.46
N PRO A 263 -12.33 31.36 13.96
CA PRO A 263 -12.28 30.35 15.01
C PRO A 263 -11.50 29.10 14.56
N LEU A 264 -10.75 28.47 15.46
CA LEU A 264 -9.97 27.25 15.16
C LEU A 264 -10.84 26.17 14.52
N ALA A 265 -12.09 26.00 14.96
CA ALA A 265 -13.02 25.03 14.39
C ALA A 265 -13.16 25.15 12.87
N ALA A 266 -13.08 26.37 12.32
CA ALA A 266 -13.19 26.66 10.90
C ALA A 266 -12.07 26.03 10.06
N SER A 267 -10.89 25.83 10.67
CA SER A 267 -9.70 25.37 9.95
C SER A 267 -9.50 23.85 10.02
N LEU A 268 -10.25 23.15 10.86
CA LEU A 268 -10.06 21.71 11.12
C LEU A 268 -10.76 20.77 10.12
N GLY A 269 -11.42 21.30 9.10
CA GLY A 269 -12.16 20.51 8.10
C GLY A 269 -13.35 19.74 8.69
N GLY A 270 -13.82 18.74 7.95
CA GLY A 270 -15.06 17.98 8.21
C GLY A 270 -16.12 18.32 7.17
N ALA A 271 -17.00 17.36 6.85
CA ALA A 271 -18.00 17.53 5.79
C ALA A 271 -18.87 18.76 5.99
N GLU A 272 -19.25 19.09 7.23
CA GLU A 272 -20.06 20.27 7.48
C GLU A 272 -19.40 21.56 6.97
N THR A 273 -18.06 21.62 6.92
CA THR A 273 -17.31 22.80 6.48
C THR A 273 -17.40 23.08 4.99
N MET A 274 -17.95 22.14 4.19
CA MET A 274 -18.22 22.35 2.77
C MET A 274 -19.50 23.15 2.50
N TYR A 275 -20.37 23.28 3.51
CA TYR A 275 -21.73 23.78 3.34
C TYR A 275 -21.92 25.20 3.91
N PRO A 276 -22.71 26.08 3.25
CA PRO A 276 -22.91 27.46 3.70
C PRO A 276 -23.44 27.61 5.13
N GLU A 277 -24.23 26.65 5.61
CA GLU A 277 -24.84 26.63 6.94
C GLU A 277 -23.79 26.61 8.06
N TYR A 278 -22.58 26.13 7.77
CA TYR A 278 -21.48 26.07 8.72
C TYR A 278 -21.02 27.44 9.21
N ILE A 279 -21.19 28.49 8.40
CA ILE A 279 -20.88 29.88 8.78
C ILE A 279 -21.68 30.30 10.04
N THR A 280 -22.88 29.77 10.22
CA THR A 280 -23.68 30.04 11.42
C THR A 280 -23.16 29.25 12.62
N LYS A 281 -22.84 27.96 12.44
CA LYS A 281 -22.30 27.09 13.49
C LYS A 281 -20.98 27.65 14.04
N VAL A 282 -20.05 28.03 13.17
CA VAL A 282 -18.69 28.42 13.56
C VAL A 282 -18.64 29.70 14.40
N LYS A 283 -19.66 30.56 14.32
CA LYS A 283 -19.79 31.77 15.16
C LYS A 283 -20.01 31.45 16.64
N THR A 284 -20.51 30.27 16.96
CA THR A 284 -20.88 29.87 18.33
C THR A 284 -20.04 28.71 18.87
N VAL A 285 -19.21 28.06 18.05
CA VAL A 285 -18.36 26.94 18.51
C VAL A 285 -17.33 27.45 19.51
N ALA A 286 -17.30 26.83 20.68
CA ALA A 286 -16.32 27.15 21.71
C ALA A 286 -14.92 26.68 21.30
N ASP A 287 -13.90 27.46 21.67
CA ASP A 287 -12.50 27.10 21.39
C ASP A 287 -12.10 25.75 22.01
N ALA A 288 -12.63 25.43 23.20
CA ALA A 288 -12.43 24.13 23.85
C ALA A 288 -12.98 22.95 23.02
N GLU A 289 -14.10 23.14 22.32
CA GLU A 289 -14.68 22.13 21.42
C GLU A 289 -13.78 21.93 20.19
N ALA A 290 -13.22 23.02 19.64
CA ALA A 290 -12.24 22.94 18.56
C ALA A 290 -10.96 22.20 18.99
N MET A 291 -10.43 22.52 20.17
CA MET A 291 -9.25 21.86 20.74
C MET A 291 -9.49 20.36 21.01
N ALA A 292 -10.71 19.96 21.39
CA ALA A 292 -11.03 18.54 21.56
C ALA A 292 -10.88 17.75 20.26
N ARG A 293 -11.18 18.37 19.09
CA ARG A 293 -11.07 17.74 17.76
C ARG A 293 -9.63 17.54 17.27
N THR A 294 -8.63 18.06 17.98
CA THR A 294 -7.21 17.90 17.65
C THR A 294 -6.56 16.69 18.31
N ARG A 295 -7.35 15.91 19.04
CA ARG A 295 -6.95 14.67 19.72
C ARG A 295 -7.96 13.58 19.39
N PRO A 296 -7.60 12.30 19.54
CA PRO A 296 -8.55 11.21 19.43
C PRO A 296 -9.72 11.43 20.41
N SER A 297 -10.95 11.21 19.95
CA SER A 297 -12.12 11.21 20.83
C SER A 297 -11.98 10.15 21.92
N THR A 298 -12.26 10.53 23.17
CA THR A 298 -12.21 9.63 24.35
C THR A 298 -13.28 8.55 24.32
N ASP A 299 -14.41 8.82 23.67
CA ASP A 299 -15.55 7.90 23.55
C ASP A 299 -15.74 7.37 22.12
N GLY A 300 -14.73 7.57 21.25
CA GLY A 300 -14.80 7.11 19.87
C GLY A 300 -14.82 5.57 19.80
N PRO A 301 -15.74 4.96 19.02
CA PRO A 301 -15.77 3.52 18.88
C PRO A 301 -14.49 3.02 18.22
N PRO A 302 -14.04 1.79 18.52
CA PRO A 302 -12.97 1.13 17.78
C PRO A 302 -13.27 1.13 16.27
N ILE A 303 -12.26 1.42 15.45
CA ILE A 303 -12.41 1.56 14.00
C ILE A 303 -11.93 0.27 13.33
N THR A 304 -12.78 -0.28 12.46
CA THR A 304 -12.36 -1.28 11.47
C THR A 304 -11.95 -0.55 10.20
N SER A 305 -10.91 -1.05 9.54
CA SER A 305 -10.40 -0.52 8.29
C SER A 305 -11.52 -0.35 7.28
N ARG A 306 -11.44 0.76 6.54
CA ARG A 306 -12.33 1.09 5.42
C ARG A 306 -11.69 0.73 4.08
N ALA A 307 -10.47 0.21 4.08
CA ALA A 307 -9.82 -0.28 2.88
C ALA A 307 -10.44 -1.61 2.44
N VAL A 308 -10.52 -1.80 1.13
CA VAL A 308 -11.00 -3.06 0.55
C VAL A 308 -9.87 -4.07 0.56
N ASP A 309 -10.18 -5.30 0.96
CA ASP A 309 -9.25 -6.42 0.84
C ASP A 309 -9.00 -6.73 -0.65
N PRO A 310 -7.75 -6.59 -1.15
CA PRO A 310 -7.43 -6.85 -2.54
C PRO A 310 -7.35 -8.36 -2.87
N GLU A 311 -7.35 -9.25 -1.87
CA GLU A 311 -7.28 -10.70 -2.10
C GLU A 311 -8.60 -11.24 -2.67
N PRO A 312 -8.58 -12.01 -3.78
CA PRO A 312 -9.75 -12.71 -4.28
C PRO A 312 -10.20 -13.83 -3.32
N HIS A 313 -11.48 -13.84 -2.96
CA HIS A 313 -12.12 -14.87 -2.12
C HIS A 313 -13.08 -15.77 -2.91
N ASP A 314 -12.80 -15.98 -4.19
CA ASP A 314 -13.61 -16.80 -5.11
C ASP A 314 -13.24 -18.29 -5.08
N GLY A 315 -12.25 -18.67 -4.26
CA GLY A 315 -11.75 -20.03 -4.13
C GLY A 315 -10.84 -20.45 -5.28
N GLU A 316 -10.41 -19.52 -6.15
CA GLU A 316 -9.45 -19.75 -7.23
C GLU A 316 -8.08 -19.13 -6.94
N ILE A 317 -7.05 -19.58 -7.67
CA ILE A 317 -5.71 -19.00 -7.62
C ILE A 317 -5.48 -18.17 -8.87
N HIS A 318 -5.15 -16.90 -8.66
CA HIS A 318 -4.90 -15.94 -9.73
C HIS A 318 -3.40 -15.72 -9.87
N ALA A 319 -2.88 -15.86 -11.08
CA ALA A 319 -1.48 -15.61 -11.39
C ALA A 319 -1.31 -14.24 -12.05
N TRP A 320 -0.34 -13.46 -11.59
CA TRP A 320 -0.03 -12.13 -12.11
C TRP A 320 1.47 -11.99 -12.37
N ALA A 321 1.84 -11.50 -13.56
CA ALA A 321 3.24 -11.22 -13.88
C ALA A 321 3.71 -9.97 -13.14
N VAL A 322 4.84 -10.06 -12.43
CA VAL A 322 5.36 -8.97 -11.59
C VAL A 322 6.47 -8.24 -12.33
N GLN A 323 7.65 -8.87 -12.42
CA GLN A 323 8.81 -8.35 -13.14
C GLN A 323 9.77 -9.49 -13.47
N GLY A 324 10.42 -9.42 -14.64
CA GLY A 324 11.29 -10.50 -15.12
C GLY A 324 10.54 -11.82 -15.19
N ASN A 325 11.06 -12.85 -14.52
CA ASN A 325 10.47 -14.18 -14.49
C ASN A 325 9.69 -14.47 -13.20
N VAL A 326 9.39 -13.45 -12.40
CA VAL A 326 8.69 -13.57 -11.12
C VAL A 326 7.19 -13.26 -11.29
N HIS A 327 6.37 -14.14 -10.73
CA HIS A 327 4.91 -14.05 -10.73
C HIS A 327 4.38 -14.04 -9.30
N LEU A 328 3.28 -13.33 -9.08
CA LEU A 328 2.47 -13.40 -7.87
C LEU A 328 1.35 -14.42 -8.09
N LEU A 329 1.16 -15.33 -7.15
CA LEU A 329 -0.06 -16.11 -6.99
C LEU A 329 -0.82 -15.58 -5.77
N ILE A 330 -2.10 -15.26 -5.95
CA ILE A 330 -2.98 -14.69 -4.92
C ILE A 330 -4.32 -15.45 -4.85
N GLY A 331 -4.94 -15.47 -3.66
CA GLY A 331 -6.17 -16.22 -3.36
C GLY A 331 -5.97 -17.40 -2.39
N ALA A 332 -4.72 -17.66 -1.95
CA ALA A 332 -4.38 -18.76 -1.05
C ALA A 332 -4.41 -18.38 0.45
N GLY A 333 -4.86 -17.16 0.78
CA GLY A 333 -4.88 -16.55 2.10
C GLY A 333 -3.59 -15.80 2.46
N GLY A 334 -2.56 -15.89 1.61
CA GLY A 334 -1.27 -15.20 1.72
C GLY A 334 -0.64 -15.17 0.31
N ASN A 335 0.16 -14.15 0.03
CA ASN A 335 0.79 -14.01 -1.27
C ASN A 335 1.90 -15.05 -1.45
N ILE A 336 1.93 -15.69 -2.62
CA ILE A 336 2.97 -16.65 -3.00
C ILE A 336 3.71 -16.07 -4.20
N ALA A 337 5.04 -16.04 -4.15
CA ALA A 337 5.84 -15.65 -5.32
C ALA A 337 6.38 -16.89 -6.04
N VAL A 338 6.39 -16.86 -7.37
CA VAL A 338 6.91 -17.96 -8.19
C VAL A 338 7.87 -17.41 -9.22
N GLN A 339 9.14 -17.81 -9.11
CA GLN A 339 10.14 -17.59 -10.15
C GLN A 339 10.16 -18.81 -11.08
N VAL A 340 10.06 -18.57 -12.39
CA VAL A 340 10.09 -19.62 -13.41
C VAL A 340 11.33 -19.50 -14.32
N GLY A 341 11.78 -20.62 -14.90
CA GLY A 341 12.90 -20.61 -15.84
C GLY A 341 13.26 -22.00 -16.35
N GLU A 342 14.50 -22.16 -16.85
CA GLU A 342 14.94 -23.42 -17.46
C GLU A 342 15.15 -24.57 -16.46
N ASN A 343 15.47 -24.25 -15.21
CA ASN A 343 15.69 -25.27 -14.18
C ASN A 343 14.38 -25.76 -13.56
N GLY A 344 13.35 -24.92 -13.51
CA GLY A 344 12.06 -25.21 -12.88
C GLY A 344 11.53 -24.02 -12.09
N ALA A 345 10.64 -24.29 -11.14
CA ALA A 345 10.07 -23.26 -10.28
C ALA A 345 10.82 -23.15 -8.95
N LEU A 346 11.04 -21.90 -8.50
CA LEU A 346 11.32 -21.57 -7.11
C LEU A 346 10.13 -20.81 -6.56
N VAL A 347 9.55 -21.31 -5.49
CA VAL A 347 8.35 -20.79 -4.86
C VAL A 347 8.73 -20.12 -3.54
N VAL A 348 8.22 -18.93 -3.25
CA VAL A 348 8.33 -18.27 -1.95
C VAL A 348 6.96 -18.35 -1.29
N ASP A 349 6.91 -19.04 -0.15
CA ASP A 349 5.72 -19.40 0.62
C ASP A 349 4.71 -20.29 -0.14
N THR A 350 3.75 -20.87 0.59
CA THR A 350 2.82 -21.87 0.05
C THR A 350 1.36 -21.64 0.46
N GLY A 351 1.07 -20.47 1.03
CA GLY A 351 -0.26 -20.09 1.48
C GLY A 351 -0.75 -20.90 2.68
N THR A 352 -2.04 -20.79 2.97
CA THR A 352 -2.71 -21.45 4.11
C THR A 352 -2.82 -22.98 4.01
N GLY A 353 -2.50 -23.55 2.84
CA GLY A 353 -2.70 -24.97 2.54
C GLY A 353 -4.12 -25.36 2.11
N LYS A 354 -5.14 -24.52 2.34
CA LYS A 354 -6.54 -24.83 1.98
C LYS A 354 -6.77 -25.02 0.48
N LEU A 355 -5.99 -24.33 -0.34
CA LEU A 355 -6.04 -24.40 -1.81
C LEU A 355 -4.74 -24.95 -2.42
N ALA A 356 -3.99 -25.76 -1.65
CA ALA A 356 -2.65 -26.19 -2.06
C ALA A 356 -2.63 -26.92 -3.42
N ASP A 357 -3.62 -27.76 -3.71
CA ASP A 357 -3.73 -28.43 -5.03
C ASP A 357 -3.89 -27.44 -6.18
N LYS A 358 -4.65 -26.35 -5.97
CA LYS A 358 -4.82 -25.29 -6.96
C LYS A 358 -3.56 -24.44 -7.11
N VAL A 359 -2.84 -24.20 -6.01
CA VAL A 359 -1.52 -23.55 -6.04
C VAL A 359 -0.55 -24.38 -6.88
N VAL A 360 -0.47 -25.69 -6.65
CA VAL A 360 0.35 -26.61 -7.46
C VAL A 360 -0.05 -26.56 -8.93
N ALA A 361 -1.35 -26.60 -9.23
CA ALA A 361 -1.85 -26.51 -10.61
C ALA A 361 -1.47 -25.17 -11.28
N ALA A 362 -1.57 -24.06 -10.55
CA ALA A 362 -1.17 -22.73 -11.03
C ALA A 362 0.33 -22.68 -11.32
N ILE A 363 1.18 -23.21 -10.43
CA ILE A 363 2.64 -23.28 -10.65
C ILE A 363 2.96 -24.14 -11.87
N LYS A 364 2.35 -25.32 -12.01
CA LYS A 364 2.55 -26.22 -13.16
C LYS A 364 2.14 -25.55 -14.47
N LYS A 365 1.08 -24.73 -14.47
CA LYS A 365 0.69 -23.93 -15.65
C LYS A 365 1.77 -22.91 -16.05
N LEU A 366 2.50 -22.35 -15.09
CA LEU A 366 3.57 -21.39 -15.35
C LEU A 366 4.88 -22.06 -15.80
N VAL A 367 5.23 -23.21 -15.22
CA VAL A 367 6.54 -23.84 -15.42
C VAL A 367 6.53 -25.01 -16.43
N GLY A 368 5.35 -25.51 -16.81
CA GLY A 368 5.19 -26.66 -17.71
C GLY A 368 5.63 -27.98 -17.06
N ASP A 369 6.37 -28.79 -17.82
CA ASP A 369 6.84 -30.12 -17.37
C ASP A 369 8.07 -30.06 -16.43
N LYS A 370 8.59 -28.86 -16.18
CA LYS A 370 9.76 -28.65 -15.31
C LYS A 370 9.35 -28.77 -13.83
N PRO A 371 10.27 -29.17 -12.93
CA PRO A 371 9.91 -29.43 -11.55
C PRO A 371 9.63 -28.16 -10.75
N ILE A 372 8.80 -28.28 -9.72
CA ILE A 372 8.84 -27.37 -8.56
C ILE A 372 10.05 -27.82 -7.74
N GLN A 373 11.15 -27.07 -7.83
CA GLN A 373 12.42 -27.53 -7.29
C GLN A 373 12.65 -27.05 -5.86
N TYR A 374 12.28 -25.79 -5.60
CA TYR A 374 12.55 -25.13 -4.34
C TYR A 374 11.31 -24.44 -3.79
N ILE A 375 11.14 -24.54 -2.48
CA ILE A 375 10.24 -23.71 -1.68
C ILE A 375 11.12 -22.90 -0.73
N VAL A 376 10.87 -21.60 -0.59
CA VAL A 376 11.50 -20.75 0.41
C VAL A 376 10.41 -20.27 1.35
N ASN A 377 10.50 -20.57 2.65
CA ASN A 377 9.58 -20.00 3.62
C ASN A 377 10.12 -18.71 4.21
N THR A 378 9.31 -17.65 4.14
CA THR A 378 9.57 -16.39 4.83
C THR A 378 9.22 -16.48 6.31
N SER A 379 8.29 -17.37 6.69
CA SER A 379 7.83 -17.55 8.06
C SER A 379 7.39 -18.99 8.35
N PHE A 380 7.35 -19.38 9.62
CA PHE A 380 6.72 -20.64 10.04
C PHE A 380 5.19 -20.52 10.12
N ARG A 381 4.63 -19.31 10.05
CA ARG A 381 3.20 -19.09 10.28
C ARG A 381 2.33 -19.80 9.23
N PRO A 382 1.16 -20.33 9.59
CA PRO A 382 0.39 -21.25 8.74
C PRO A 382 -0.05 -20.67 7.40
N GLU A 383 -0.27 -19.36 7.31
CA GLU A 383 -0.64 -18.66 6.08
C GLU A 383 0.50 -18.53 5.07
N HIS A 384 1.74 -18.85 5.47
CA HIS A 384 2.93 -18.85 4.62
C HIS A 384 3.50 -20.26 4.40
N SER A 385 3.33 -21.17 5.36
CA SER A 385 3.91 -22.52 5.34
C SER A 385 2.89 -23.66 5.27
N GLY A 386 1.60 -23.35 5.34
CA GLY A 386 0.53 -24.35 5.47
C GLY A 386 0.40 -25.29 4.28
N GLY A 387 0.77 -24.83 3.08
CA GLY A 387 0.78 -25.63 1.86
C GLY A 387 2.05 -26.45 1.64
N ASN A 388 3.05 -26.36 2.52
CA ASN A 388 4.39 -26.91 2.27
C ASN A 388 4.37 -28.38 1.90
N ALA A 389 3.66 -29.23 2.65
CA ALA A 389 3.65 -30.67 2.42
C ALA A 389 3.15 -31.04 1.02
N THR A 390 2.06 -30.40 0.56
CA THR A 390 1.47 -30.65 -0.76
C THR A 390 2.36 -30.12 -1.88
N VAL A 391 2.90 -28.91 -1.74
CA VAL A 391 3.79 -28.32 -2.77
C VAL A 391 5.10 -29.07 -2.84
N HIS A 392 5.62 -29.53 -1.70
CA HIS A 392 6.78 -30.41 -1.60
C HIS A 392 6.53 -31.71 -2.35
N GLU A 393 5.48 -32.45 -2.01
CA GLU A 393 5.13 -33.74 -2.62
C GLU A 393 4.93 -33.64 -4.15
N ALA A 394 4.39 -32.52 -4.63
CA ALA A 394 4.19 -32.29 -6.06
C ALA A 394 5.47 -31.94 -6.84
N GLY A 395 6.58 -31.65 -6.15
CA GLY A 395 7.85 -31.21 -6.70
C GLY A 395 8.94 -32.30 -6.73
N SER A 396 10.16 -31.89 -7.08
CA SER A 396 11.35 -32.74 -7.01
C SER A 396 12.62 -31.88 -7.07
N ASP A 397 13.68 -32.30 -6.39
CA ASP A 397 15.02 -31.72 -6.54
C ASP A 397 15.95 -32.66 -7.33
N PRO A 398 15.99 -32.56 -8.67
CA PRO A 398 16.84 -33.41 -9.50
C PRO A 398 18.33 -33.16 -9.29
N SER A 399 18.73 -32.08 -8.61
CA SER A 399 20.14 -31.81 -8.33
C SER A 399 20.72 -32.72 -7.23
N LEU A 400 19.87 -33.39 -6.45
CA LEU A 400 20.30 -34.30 -5.39
C LEU A 400 20.53 -35.72 -5.91
N ILE A 401 19.77 -36.17 -6.92
CA ILE A 401 19.80 -37.55 -7.41
C ILE A 401 21.18 -37.89 -8.01
N GLY A 402 21.82 -38.93 -7.47
CA GLY A 402 23.14 -39.40 -7.93
C GLY A 402 24.30 -38.44 -7.59
N SER A 403 24.06 -37.40 -6.81
CA SER A 403 25.08 -36.48 -6.35
C SER A 403 25.99 -37.14 -5.29
N PHE A 404 27.18 -36.59 -5.05
CA PHE A 404 28.02 -37.00 -3.93
C PHE A 404 27.27 -36.99 -2.59
N PHE A 405 26.32 -36.06 -2.43
CA PHE A 405 25.51 -35.91 -1.23
C PHE A 405 24.44 -37.00 -1.06
N SER A 406 24.02 -37.67 -2.14
CA SER A 406 23.07 -38.79 -2.09
C SER A 406 23.73 -40.17 -2.28
N ALA A 407 25.01 -40.22 -2.70
CA ALA A 407 25.71 -41.44 -3.12
C ALA A 407 26.61 -42.06 -2.02
N GLY A 408 26.60 -41.54 -0.79
CA GLY A 408 27.39 -42.05 0.34
C GLY A 408 26.77 -43.26 1.07
N ALA A 409 27.39 -43.69 2.18
CA ALA A 409 26.99 -44.84 3.02
C ALA A 409 25.58 -44.77 3.65
N GLN A 410 24.85 -43.68 3.39
CA GLN A 410 23.43 -43.51 3.64
C GLN A 410 22.77 -43.03 2.34
N SER A 411 22.52 -43.94 1.40
CA SER A 411 21.65 -43.63 0.27
C SER A 411 20.24 -43.41 0.81
N PHE A 412 19.86 -42.16 0.98
CA PHE A 412 18.50 -41.79 1.35
C PHE A 412 17.58 -42.16 0.18
N SER A 413 16.63 -43.08 0.40
CA SER A 413 15.75 -43.59 -0.67
C SER A 413 14.84 -42.52 -1.26
N ASP A 414 14.68 -41.41 -0.56
CA ASP A 414 13.88 -40.24 -0.89
C ASP A 414 14.74 -39.05 -1.36
N ALA A 415 16.03 -39.23 -1.63
CA ALA A 415 16.87 -38.16 -2.19
C ALA A 415 16.30 -37.63 -3.51
N GLY A 416 16.00 -36.32 -3.55
CA GLY A 416 15.39 -35.65 -4.70
C GLY A 416 13.88 -35.89 -4.87
N VAL A 417 13.25 -36.66 -3.97
CA VAL A 417 11.80 -36.80 -3.89
C VAL A 417 11.24 -35.56 -3.19
N GLY A 418 10.37 -34.84 -3.89
CA GLY A 418 9.78 -33.59 -3.43
C GLY A 418 10.68 -32.36 -3.58
N ALA A 419 10.06 -31.17 -3.53
CA ALA A 419 10.79 -29.90 -3.60
C ALA A 419 11.61 -29.66 -2.33
N THR A 420 12.84 -29.14 -2.44
CA THR A 420 13.63 -28.80 -1.25
C THR A 420 13.09 -27.54 -0.60
N ILE A 421 12.81 -27.60 0.71
CA ILE A 421 12.27 -26.48 1.49
C ILE A 421 13.43 -25.77 2.20
N ILE A 422 13.60 -24.49 1.88
CA ILE A 422 14.63 -23.60 2.40
C ILE A 422 14.01 -22.64 3.42
N ALA A 423 14.58 -22.52 4.61
CA ALA A 423 14.14 -21.53 5.59
C ALA A 423 15.24 -21.19 6.59
N HIS A 424 15.03 -20.14 7.40
CA HIS A 424 15.87 -19.93 8.57
C HIS A 424 15.70 -21.08 9.58
N ASN A 425 16.75 -21.46 10.31
CA ASN A 425 16.70 -22.60 11.23
C ASN A 425 15.62 -22.47 12.32
N ASN A 426 15.31 -21.24 12.74
CA ASN A 426 14.24 -21.02 13.70
C ASN A 426 12.87 -21.44 13.13
N VAL A 427 12.62 -21.30 11.83
CA VAL A 427 11.40 -21.80 11.20
C VAL A 427 11.30 -23.31 11.36
N LEU A 428 12.37 -24.06 11.07
CA LEU A 428 12.43 -25.51 11.30
C LEU A 428 12.16 -25.87 12.76
N ASN A 429 12.80 -25.18 13.71
CA ASN A 429 12.61 -25.43 15.14
C ASN A 429 11.14 -25.21 15.57
N ARG A 430 10.44 -24.23 15.00
CA ARG A 430 9.03 -23.97 15.31
C ARG A 430 8.10 -25.01 14.67
N MET A 431 8.46 -25.54 13.49
CA MET A 431 7.64 -26.51 12.75
C MET A 431 7.81 -27.95 13.23
N SER A 432 9.02 -28.34 13.66
CA SER A 432 9.39 -29.73 13.97
C SER A 432 9.24 -30.12 15.45
N ALA A 433 9.05 -29.15 16.36
CA ALA A 433 9.04 -29.32 17.82
C ALA A 433 10.18 -30.23 18.35
N PRO A 434 11.43 -29.71 18.45
CA PRO A 434 12.65 -30.50 18.69
C PRO A 434 12.72 -31.35 19.99
N THR A 435 11.70 -31.33 20.87
CA THR A 435 11.75 -32.00 22.18
C THR A 435 10.44 -32.69 22.55
N GLY A 436 10.33 -34.01 22.38
CA GLY A 436 9.32 -34.90 23.03
C GLY A 436 7.83 -34.51 22.90
N GLN A 437 7.52 -33.49 22.13
CA GLN A 437 6.20 -32.91 21.91
C GLN A 437 5.75 -33.29 20.50
N LEU A 438 4.44 -33.41 20.33
CA LEU A 438 3.87 -33.63 19.00
C LEU A 438 4.21 -32.41 18.12
N ALA A 439 4.85 -32.65 16.99
CA ALA A 439 5.17 -31.59 16.05
C ALA A 439 3.90 -30.88 15.56
N PRO A 440 3.88 -29.54 15.51
CA PRO A 440 2.71 -28.79 15.06
C PRO A 440 2.43 -28.95 13.57
N THR A 441 3.42 -29.40 12.80
CA THR A 441 3.30 -29.59 11.34
C THR A 441 3.79 -30.98 10.93
N PRO A 442 3.19 -31.62 9.90
CA PRO A 442 3.68 -32.88 9.34
C PRO A 442 5.12 -32.75 8.82
N SER A 443 5.92 -33.81 8.95
CA SER A 443 7.34 -33.79 8.58
C SER A 443 7.62 -33.51 7.11
N GLY A 444 6.68 -33.85 6.22
CA GLY A 444 6.77 -33.51 4.79
C GLY A 444 6.68 -32.00 4.50
N GLY A 445 6.30 -31.18 5.48
CA GLY A 445 6.28 -29.72 5.36
C GLY A 445 7.48 -29.01 5.99
N TRP A 446 8.43 -29.74 6.56
CA TRP A 446 9.55 -29.13 7.30
C TRP A 446 10.67 -28.64 6.37
N PRO A 447 11.34 -27.53 6.69
CA PRO A 447 12.57 -27.13 6.01
C PRO A 447 13.65 -28.21 6.08
N SER A 448 14.27 -28.51 4.94
CA SER A 448 15.36 -29.48 4.80
C SER A 448 16.71 -28.83 4.45
N ASP A 449 16.71 -27.59 3.96
CA ASP A 449 17.90 -26.74 3.80
C ASP A 449 17.75 -25.50 4.70
N THR A 450 18.47 -25.47 5.81
CA THR A 450 18.40 -24.34 6.75
C THR A 450 19.66 -23.48 6.75
N PHE A 451 19.47 -22.21 7.10
CA PHE A 451 20.57 -21.28 7.36
C PHE A 451 20.39 -20.59 8.71
N LEU A 452 21.49 -20.10 9.28
CA LEU A 452 21.54 -19.63 10.67
C LEU A 452 21.80 -18.12 10.81
N GLN A 453 22.48 -17.50 9.85
CA GLN A 453 22.95 -16.13 9.98
C GLN A 453 23.00 -15.43 8.63
N GLY A 454 22.78 -14.11 8.63
CA GLY A 454 22.95 -13.22 7.49
C GLY A 454 22.01 -13.52 6.33
N ARG A 455 22.40 -14.44 5.46
CA ARG A 455 21.61 -14.84 4.28
C ARG A 455 21.99 -16.20 3.71
N ARG A 456 21.02 -16.86 3.07
CA ARG A 456 21.24 -17.95 2.11
C ARG A 456 21.33 -17.37 0.70
N ARG A 457 22.25 -17.89 -0.11
CA ARG A 457 22.42 -17.48 -1.51
C ARG A 457 22.24 -18.67 -2.44
N LYS A 458 21.64 -18.41 -3.59
CA LYS A 458 21.49 -19.37 -4.68
C LYS A 458 21.62 -18.67 -6.02
N TYR A 459 22.08 -19.41 -7.02
CA TYR A 459 21.97 -19.00 -8.42
C TYR A 459 21.03 -19.98 -9.11
N TYR A 460 19.91 -19.48 -9.63
CA TYR A 460 18.82 -20.31 -10.13
C TYR A 460 18.04 -19.56 -11.21
N ASN A 461 17.66 -20.26 -12.29
CA ASN A 461 16.97 -19.66 -13.44
C ASN A 461 17.69 -18.42 -14.01
N ASP A 462 19.02 -18.50 -14.13
CA ASP A 462 19.90 -17.44 -14.67
C ASP A 462 19.85 -16.12 -13.87
N GLU A 463 19.56 -16.20 -12.56
CA GLU A 463 19.74 -15.06 -11.65
C GLU A 463 20.15 -15.46 -10.22
N ALA A 464 20.72 -14.49 -9.51
CA ALA A 464 21.00 -14.63 -8.09
C ALA A 464 19.71 -14.44 -7.28
N VAL A 465 19.47 -15.38 -6.36
CA VAL A 465 18.38 -15.36 -5.39
C VAL A 465 18.99 -15.33 -4.00
N GLU A 466 18.62 -14.33 -3.22
CA GLU A 466 19.16 -14.10 -1.87
C GLU A 466 18.03 -14.14 -0.84
N VAL A 467 18.15 -15.00 0.16
CA VAL A 467 17.19 -15.12 1.27
C VAL A 467 17.85 -14.54 2.51
N PHE A 468 17.38 -13.38 2.97
CA PHE A 468 17.95 -12.64 4.09
C PHE A 468 17.18 -12.96 5.36
N TRP A 469 17.90 -13.18 6.47
CA TRP A 469 17.27 -13.32 7.78
C TRP A 469 16.91 -11.94 8.32
N ALA A 470 15.66 -11.77 8.75
CA ALA A 470 15.15 -10.59 9.44
C ALA A 470 14.93 -10.95 10.93
N PRO A 471 15.95 -10.77 11.80
CA PRO A 471 15.86 -11.21 13.19
C PRO A 471 14.88 -10.34 13.99
N ASN A 472 14.07 -11.00 14.83
CA ASN A 472 13.20 -10.37 15.82
C ASN A 472 12.20 -9.36 15.24
N ALA A 473 11.69 -9.61 14.04
CA ALA A 473 10.73 -8.75 13.37
C ALA A 473 9.29 -9.14 13.74
N VAL A 474 8.58 -9.85 12.85
CA VAL A 474 7.30 -10.49 13.18
C VAL A 474 7.55 -11.63 14.18
N THR A 475 8.63 -12.40 13.98
CA THR A 475 9.13 -13.52 14.76
C THR A 475 10.67 -13.53 14.79
N ASP A 476 11.28 -14.53 15.43
CA ASP A 476 12.74 -14.77 15.41
C ASP A 476 13.23 -15.49 14.13
N GLY A 477 12.33 -15.92 13.25
CA GLY A 477 12.62 -16.76 12.09
C GLY A 477 12.37 -16.10 10.74
N ASP A 478 11.93 -14.85 10.70
CA ASP A 478 11.45 -14.24 9.46
C ASP A 478 12.58 -14.10 8.42
N SER A 479 12.20 -14.15 7.15
CA SER A 479 13.11 -13.91 6.03
C SER A 479 12.43 -13.14 4.91
N PHE A 480 13.21 -12.43 4.11
CA PHE A 480 12.76 -11.87 2.83
C PHE A 480 13.68 -12.34 1.69
N VAL A 481 13.13 -12.40 0.48
CA VAL A 481 13.79 -12.96 -0.70
C VAL A 481 13.99 -11.87 -1.75
N HIS A 482 15.21 -11.71 -2.27
CA HIS A 482 15.51 -10.79 -3.38
C HIS A 482 15.92 -11.57 -4.63
N PHE A 483 15.12 -11.46 -5.68
CA PHE A 483 15.43 -11.91 -7.03
C PHE A 483 16.21 -10.80 -7.74
N ARG A 484 17.54 -10.93 -7.83
CA ARG A 484 18.43 -9.81 -8.16
C ARG A 484 18.33 -9.32 -9.62
N ARG A 485 17.99 -10.21 -10.57
CA ARG A 485 17.89 -9.83 -11.98
C ARG A 485 16.49 -9.40 -12.33
N SER A 486 15.49 -10.10 -11.80
CA SER A 486 14.09 -9.69 -11.90
C SER A 486 13.82 -8.42 -11.08
N ASP A 487 14.69 -8.10 -10.13
CA ASP A 487 14.62 -7.00 -9.16
C ASP A 487 13.27 -6.94 -8.42
N VAL A 488 12.96 -8.06 -7.77
CA VAL A 488 11.74 -8.24 -6.96
C VAL A 488 12.12 -8.69 -5.56
N ILE A 489 11.54 -8.06 -4.53
CA ILE A 489 11.68 -8.47 -3.13
C ILE A 489 10.34 -9.03 -2.62
N VAL A 490 10.38 -10.22 -2.06
CA VAL A 490 9.23 -10.88 -1.40
C VAL A 490 9.45 -10.81 0.10
N THR A 491 8.57 -10.14 0.83
CA THR A 491 8.85 -9.71 2.21
C THR A 491 8.28 -10.62 3.28
N GLY A 492 7.39 -11.54 2.91
CA GLY A 492 6.47 -12.15 3.88
C GLY A 492 5.75 -11.05 4.67
N ASP A 493 5.40 -11.34 5.93
CA ASP A 493 4.66 -10.41 6.80
C ASP A 493 5.48 -9.25 7.36
N LEU A 494 6.75 -9.09 6.97
CA LEU A 494 7.52 -7.89 7.31
C LEU A 494 6.84 -6.63 6.75
N PHE A 495 6.18 -6.75 5.60
CA PHE A 495 5.39 -5.70 4.97
C PHE A 495 4.05 -6.25 4.47
N THR A 496 2.97 -5.55 4.81
CA THR A 496 1.61 -5.83 4.31
C THR A 496 0.92 -4.52 3.97
N THR A 497 -0.09 -4.57 3.09
CA THR A 497 -0.87 -3.37 2.72
C THR A 497 -2.23 -3.29 3.38
N THR A 498 -2.61 -4.33 4.14
CA THR A 498 -4.01 -4.59 4.54
C THR A 498 -4.26 -4.43 6.04
N GLN A 499 -3.22 -4.48 6.89
CA GLN A 499 -3.38 -4.48 8.35
C GLN A 499 -2.19 -3.85 9.07
N TYR A 500 -2.36 -3.58 10.38
CA TYR A 500 -1.22 -3.34 11.26
C TYR A 500 -0.31 -4.58 11.32
N PRO A 501 1.01 -4.41 11.47
CA PRO A 501 1.92 -5.55 11.49
C PRO A 501 1.62 -6.46 12.67
N VAL A 502 1.75 -7.77 12.43
CA VAL A 502 1.80 -8.76 13.50
C VAL A 502 3.17 -8.69 14.15
N ILE A 503 3.21 -8.64 15.49
CA ILE A 503 4.45 -8.71 16.26
C ILE A 503 4.28 -9.83 17.30
N ASP A 504 4.80 -11.01 16.98
CA ASP A 504 4.69 -12.18 17.84
C ASP A 504 5.79 -12.17 18.91
N ILE A 505 5.54 -11.40 19.97
CA ILE A 505 6.44 -11.27 21.13
C ILE A 505 6.81 -12.63 21.72
N LYS A 506 5.90 -13.62 21.69
CA LYS A 506 6.14 -14.95 22.28
C LYS A 506 7.17 -15.76 21.47
N ASN A 507 7.22 -15.52 20.17
CA ASN A 507 8.16 -16.16 19.26
C ASN A 507 9.28 -15.21 18.80
N GLY A 508 9.62 -14.22 19.64
CA GLY A 508 10.81 -13.38 19.48
C GLY A 508 10.63 -12.12 18.62
N GLY A 509 9.42 -11.81 18.18
CA GLY A 509 9.13 -10.57 17.44
C GLY A 509 9.31 -9.31 18.29
N SER A 510 9.58 -8.18 17.65
CA SER A 510 9.74 -6.88 18.31
C SER A 510 9.43 -5.72 17.36
N VAL A 511 8.96 -4.59 17.91
CA VAL A 511 8.68 -3.40 17.09
C VAL A 511 9.95 -2.83 16.46
N GLN A 512 11.08 -2.86 17.17
CA GLN A 512 12.34 -2.36 16.63
C GLN A 512 12.90 -3.29 15.55
N GLY A 513 12.90 -4.61 15.77
CA GLY A 513 13.38 -5.56 14.76
C GLY A 513 12.55 -5.51 13.47
N LEU A 514 11.25 -5.21 13.57
CA LEU A 514 10.42 -4.98 12.39
C LEU A 514 10.82 -3.70 11.64
N ILE A 515 11.06 -2.60 12.34
CA ILE A 515 11.57 -1.36 11.72
C ILE A 515 12.94 -1.59 11.08
N ASP A 516 13.84 -2.30 11.76
CA ASP A 516 15.17 -2.63 11.25
C ASP A 516 15.08 -3.50 9.99
N ALA A 517 14.14 -4.46 9.96
CA ALA A 517 13.89 -5.30 8.78
C ALA A 517 13.34 -4.48 7.59
N LEU A 518 12.44 -3.53 7.84
CA LEU A 518 11.92 -2.62 6.81
C LEU A 518 13.02 -1.70 6.27
N ASN A 519 13.88 -1.15 7.14
CA ASN A 519 15.05 -0.38 6.70
C ASN A 519 16.01 -1.24 5.86
N ALA A 520 16.24 -2.50 6.25
CA ALA A 520 17.07 -3.42 5.47
C ALA A 520 16.49 -3.79 4.10
N ILE A 521 15.16 -3.69 3.92
CA ILE A 521 14.49 -3.80 2.62
C ILE A 521 14.71 -2.50 1.83
N LEU A 522 14.46 -1.34 2.42
CA LEU A 522 14.66 -0.03 1.80
C LEU A 522 16.11 0.21 1.33
N ASP A 523 17.10 -0.30 2.07
CA ASP A 523 18.52 -0.26 1.68
C ASP A 523 18.85 -1.03 0.39
N LYS A 524 17.92 -1.87 -0.08
CA LYS A 524 18.09 -2.72 -1.26
C LYS A 524 17.23 -2.29 -2.43
N THR A 525 16.26 -1.42 -2.20
CA THR A 525 15.39 -0.93 -3.25
C THR A 525 16.05 0.22 -3.98
N VAL A 526 15.59 0.39 -5.22
CA VAL A 526 15.87 1.56 -6.05
C VAL A 526 14.57 1.92 -6.74
N TYR A 527 14.15 3.17 -6.69
CA TYR A 527 13.03 3.64 -7.51
C TYR A 527 13.49 4.00 -8.93
N LYS A 528 12.59 3.91 -9.91
CA LYS A 528 12.91 4.25 -11.31
C LYS A 528 12.67 5.72 -11.59
N HIS A 529 11.57 6.27 -11.06
CA HIS A 529 11.14 7.64 -11.30
C HIS A 529 10.27 8.10 -10.13
N GLU A 530 10.70 9.10 -9.38
CA GLU A 530 9.90 9.75 -8.32
C GLU A 530 9.31 8.79 -7.28
N GLU A 531 10.17 7.99 -6.64
CA GLU A 531 9.75 6.95 -5.68
C GLU A 531 8.82 5.87 -6.27
N GLU A 532 8.68 5.80 -7.61
CA GLU A 532 7.88 4.79 -8.30
C GLU A 532 8.72 3.88 -9.21
N GLY A 533 8.36 2.59 -9.20
CA GLY A 533 9.01 1.58 -10.05
C GLY A 533 10.38 1.16 -9.54
N GLY A 534 11.19 0.59 -10.44
CA GLY A 534 12.49 0.03 -10.10
C GLY A 534 12.34 -1.33 -9.41
N THR A 535 12.71 -1.43 -8.14
CA THR A 535 12.55 -2.65 -7.34
C THR A 535 11.09 -2.84 -6.95
N LEU A 536 10.47 -3.94 -7.40
CA LEU A 536 9.08 -4.25 -7.03
C LEU A 536 9.01 -5.09 -5.76
N ILE A 537 7.96 -4.88 -4.98
CA ILE A 537 7.74 -5.53 -3.69
C ILE A 537 6.47 -6.38 -3.75
N ILE A 538 6.61 -7.65 -3.35
CA ILE A 538 5.49 -8.56 -3.09
C ILE A 538 5.34 -8.65 -1.56
N PRO A 539 4.29 -8.03 -0.96
CA PRO A 539 4.02 -8.15 0.48
C PRO A 539 3.54 -9.54 0.85
N GLY A 540 3.55 -9.90 2.14
CA GLY A 540 2.93 -11.12 2.64
C GLY A 540 1.42 -11.15 2.41
N HIS A 541 0.77 -9.99 2.49
CA HIS A 541 -0.63 -9.80 2.12
C HIS A 541 -0.86 -8.49 1.36
N GLY A 542 -1.67 -8.60 0.31
CA GLY A 542 -2.22 -7.50 -0.46
C GLY A 542 -1.54 -7.26 -1.81
N ARG A 543 -1.63 -6.03 -2.33
CA ARG A 543 -1.23 -5.70 -3.71
C ARG A 543 0.29 -5.57 -3.89
N ILE A 544 0.74 -5.63 -5.14
CA ILE A 544 2.13 -5.32 -5.52
C ILE A 544 2.43 -3.84 -5.23
N CYS A 545 3.63 -3.59 -4.71
CA CYS A 545 4.12 -2.27 -4.32
C CYS A 545 5.53 -1.99 -4.89
N ASP A 546 6.08 -0.83 -4.55
CA ASP A 546 7.51 -0.52 -4.65
C ASP A 546 7.99 0.14 -3.34
N GLU A 547 9.17 0.77 -3.38
CA GLU A 547 9.83 1.37 -2.21
C GLU A 547 8.92 2.32 -1.43
N TYR A 548 8.14 3.15 -2.13
CA TYR A 548 7.35 4.20 -1.50
C TYR A 548 6.38 3.67 -0.43
N GLU A 549 5.66 2.58 -0.73
CA GLU A 549 4.73 2.01 0.24
C GLU A 549 5.42 1.32 1.42
N VAL A 550 6.61 0.76 1.21
CA VAL A 550 7.43 0.21 2.31
C VAL A 550 7.88 1.34 3.24
N GLY A 551 8.31 2.47 2.68
CA GLY A 551 8.69 3.67 3.43
C GLY A 551 7.53 4.22 4.26
N GLU A 552 6.34 4.35 3.66
CA GLU A 552 5.14 4.82 4.38
C GLU A 552 4.71 3.87 5.51
N TYR A 553 4.89 2.55 5.32
CA TYR A 553 4.59 1.56 6.36
C TYR A 553 5.60 1.61 7.50
N ARG A 554 6.91 1.73 7.19
CA ARG A 554 7.99 1.96 8.17
C ARG A 554 7.71 3.22 8.98
N ASP A 555 7.36 4.30 8.31
CA ASP A 555 7.08 5.59 8.95
C ASP A 555 5.93 5.50 9.94
N MET A 556 4.84 4.82 9.56
CA MET A 556 3.70 4.57 10.45
C MET A 556 4.11 3.84 11.73
N ILE A 557 4.91 2.76 11.61
CA ILE A 557 5.33 1.95 12.77
C ILE A 557 6.27 2.76 13.68
N ALA A 558 7.22 3.49 13.11
CA ALA A 558 8.16 4.32 13.87
C ALA A 558 7.43 5.45 14.65
N ILE A 559 6.47 6.12 14.01
CA ILE A 559 5.65 7.15 14.66
C ILE A 559 4.84 6.56 15.82
N ILE A 560 4.21 5.39 15.62
CA ILE A 560 3.43 4.73 16.68
C ILE A 560 4.35 4.28 17.83
N ARG A 561 5.51 3.70 17.53
CA ARG A 561 6.54 3.34 18.52
C ARG A 561 6.89 4.54 19.39
N ASP A 562 7.17 5.69 18.78
CA ASP A 562 7.62 6.88 19.50
C ASP A 562 6.49 7.49 20.36
N ARG A 563 5.25 7.48 19.86
CA ARG A 563 4.05 7.87 20.63
C ARG A 563 3.85 6.98 21.86
N VAL A 564 3.92 5.66 21.68
CA VAL A 564 3.79 4.69 22.77
C VAL A 564 4.94 4.86 23.76
N GLN A 565 6.18 5.05 23.29
CA GLN A 565 7.33 5.26 24.15
C GLN A 565 7.18 6.53 25.00
N ALA A 566 6.64 7.62 24.43
CA ALA A 566 6.39 8.87 25.13
C ALA A 566 5.43 8.70 26.32
N VAL A 567 4.35 7.92 26.17
CA VAL A 567 3.42 7.67 27.28
C VAL A 567 3.95 6.63 28.28
N ILE A 568 4.74 5.65 27.85
CA ILE A 568 5.44 4.73 28.78
C ILE A 568 6.41 5.51 29.68
N ASN A 569 7.08 6.54 29.14
CA ASN A 569 7.96 7.41 29.93
C ASN A 569 7.21 8.20 31.01
N GLN A 570 5.90 8.40 30.85
CA GLN A 570 5.02 9.01 31.84
C GLN A 570 4.42 7.99 32.82
N GLY A 571 4.83 6.72 32.75
CA GLY A 571 4.37 5.67 33.65
C GLY A 571 3.07 4.99 33.23
N ALA A 572 2.58 5.20 32.00
CA ALA A 572 1.32 4.61 31.54
C ALA A 572 1.32 3.06 31.57
N THR A 573 0.18 2.49 31.98
CA THR A 573 -0.11 1.06 31.86
C THR A 573 -0.53 0.69 30.44
N VAL A 574 -0.47 -0.59 30.08
CA VAL A 574 -0.92 -1.05 28.75
C VAL A 574 -2.38 -0.65 28.46
N GLU A 575 -3.27 -0.71 29.45
CA GLU A 575 -4.67 -0.32 29.29
C GLU A 575 -4.84 1.18 29.07
N GLN A 576 -4.01 2.01 29.71
CA GLN A 576 -3.98 3.44 29.45
C GLN A 576 -3.45 3.74 28.04
N VAL A 577 -2.48 2.97 27.54
CA VAL A 577 -1.96 3.12 26.18
C VAL A 577 -3.01 2.74 25.14
N LYS A 578 -3.74 1.62 25.32
CA LYS A 578 -4.85 1.23 24.45
C LYS A 578 -5.95 2.31 24.46
N GLY A 579 -6.39 2.73 25.65
CA GLY A 579 -7.42 3.77 25.81
C GLY A 579 -7.03 5.14 25.25
N ALA A 580 -5.73 5.44 25.12
CA ALA A 580 -5.25 6.69 24.54
C ALA A 580 -5.38 6.76 23.00
N ARG A 581 -5.72 5.64 22.33
CA ARG A 581 -5.93 5.56 20.87
C ARG A 581 -4.79 6.21 20.07
N LEU A 582 -3.54 5.87 20.39
CA LEU A 582 -2.33 6.49 19.82
C LEU A 582 -2.12 6.23 18.31
N THR A 583 -2.94 5.35 17.73
CA THR A 583 -2.95 4.94 16.32
C THR A 583 -4.14 5.52 15.53
N ALA A 584 -4.95 6.38 16.14
CA ALA A 584 -6.23 6.84 15.59
C ALA A 584 -6.15 7.47 14.18
N ASP A 585 -5.01 8.03 13.81
CA ASP A 585 -4.73 8.59 12.49
C ASP A 585 -4.54 7.53 11.39
N PHE A 586 -4.25 6.29 11.76
CA PHE A 586 -4.04 5.15 10.85
C PHE A 586 -5.15 4.09 10.93
N ASP A 587 -6.02 4.14 11.95
CA ASP A 587 -7.03 3.09 12.18
C ASP A 587 -8.04 2.93 11.03
N SER A 588 -8.39 4.01 10.33
CA SER A 588 -9.26 3.92 9.15
C SER A 588 -8.65 3.13 7.98
N ARG A 589 -7.33 2.97 7.96
CA ARG A 589 -6.58 2.18 6.96
C ARG A 589 -6.25 0.78 7.44
N TYR A 590 -5.85 0.61 8.71
CA TYR A 590 -5.25 -0.64 9.20
C TYR A 590 -5.98 -1.25 10.39
N GLY A 591 -6.97 -0.56 10.96
CA GLY A 591 -7.62 -0.97 12.20
C GLY A 591 -8.46 -2.24 12.07
N ALA A 592 -8.49 -3.03 13.14
CA ALA A 592 -9.33 -4.21 13.24
C ALA A 592 -9.84 -4.36 14.67
N VAL A 593 -11.13 -4.67 14.82
CA VAL A 593 -11.80 -4.81 16.14
C VAL A 593 -12.14 -6.26 16.46
N THR A 594 -12.09 -7.13 15.45
CA THR A 594 -12.29 -8.58 15.54
C THR A 594 -11.26 -9.28 14.65
N GLY A 595 -11.22 -10.61 14.72
CA GLY A 595 -10.31 -11.42 13.93
C GLY A 595 -9.07 -11.85 14.72
N PRO A 596 -8.11 -12.50 14.04
CA PRO A 596 -6.92 -13.07 14.70
C PRO A 596 -5.92 -12.02 15.18
N TRP A 597 -6.02 -10.78 14.68
CA TRP A 597 -5.15 -9.68 15.04
C TRP A 597 -5.95 -8.37 15.08
N THR A 598 -6.04 -7.74 16.25
CA THR A 598 -6.79 -6.48 16.43
C THR A 598 -5.85 -5.30 16.69
N THR A 599 -6.37 -4.08 16.55
CA THR A 599 -5.62 -2.85 16.87
C THR A 599 -5.09 -2.88 18.32
N ASP A 600 -5.89 -3.34 19.28
CA ASP A 600 -5.47 -3.46 20.67
C ASP A 600 -4.33 -4.46 20.88
N MET A 601 -4.35 -5.58 20.14
CA MET A 601 -3.26 -6.57 20.17
C MET A 601 -1.97 -5.98 19.59
N PHE A 602 -2.06 -5.22 18.50
CA PHE A 602 -0.92 -4.51 17.94
C PHE A 602 -0.33 -3.49 18.93
N VAL A 603 -1.18 -2.64 19.52
CA VAL A 603 -0.75 -1.64 20.52
C VAL A 603 -0.13 -2.30 21.75
N GLU A 604 -0.70 -3.41 22.23
CA GLU A 604 -0.14 -4.21 23.31
C GLU A 604 1.22 -4.81 22.96
N ALA A 605 1.38 -5.32 21.74
CA ALA A 605 2.64 -5.87 21.27
C ALA A 605 3.74 -4.79 21.22
N VAL A 606 3.42 -3.59 20.70
CA VAL A 606 4.35 -2.44 20.73
C VAL A 606 4.72 -2.07 22.17
N TYR A 607 3.74 -1.92 23.06
CA TYR A 607 3.99 -1.61 24.47
C TYR A 607 4.89 -2.64 25.14
N THR A 608 4.59 -3.92 24.95
CA THR A 608 5.31 -5.04 25.55
C THR A 608 6.73 -5.13 25.02
N SER A 609 6.92 -4.97 23.71
CA SER A 609 8.23 -4.92 23.06
C SER A 609 9.12 -3.82 23.66
N LEU A 610 8.60 -2.61 23.80
CA LEU A 610 9.34 -1.47 24.38
C LEU A 610 9.68 -1.66 25.86
N LYS A 611 8.80 -2.31 26.63
CA LYS A 611 9.07 -2.64 28.04
C LYS A 611 10.17 -3.70 28.20
N GLN A 612 10.20 -4.70 27.32
CA GLN A 612 11.21 -5.76 27.32
C GLN A 612 12.59 -5.26 26.84
N GLY A 613 12.61 -4.32 25.89
CA GLY A 613 13.84 -3.73 25.35
C GLY A 613 14.55 -2.72 26.27
N ARG A 614 13.96 -2.33 27.41
CA ARG A 614 14.63 -1.46 28.38
C ARG A 614 15.77 -2.20 29.08
N PRO A 615 17.00 -1.65 29.13
CA PRO A 615 18.02 -2.15 30.04
C PRO A 615 17.43 -2.19 31.46
N LYS A 616 17.54 -3.33 32.14
CA LYS A 616 17.16 -3.41 33.56
C LYS A 616 17.97 -2.36 34.32
N ALA A 617 17.29 -1.46 35.03
CA ALA A 617 17.95 -0.47 35.89
C ALA A 617 18.88 -1.21 36.86
N GLY A 618 20.19 -1.02 36.69
CA GLY A 618 21.23 -1.69 37.50
C GLY A 618 22.22 -2.58 36.73
N ALA A 619 22.05 -2.81 35.42
CA ALA A 619 23.07 -3.46 34.60
C ALA A 619 23.97 -2.40 33.94
N THR A 620 24.99 -1.94 34.66
CA THR A 620 26.15 -1.28 34.04
C THR A 620 26.88 -2.28 33.14
N LYS A 621 27.24 -1.83 31.93
CA LYS A 621 28.00 -2.57 30.92
C LYS A 621 29.33 -3.07 31.45
#